data_AF-A0A939HBQ0-F1
#
_entry.id   AF-A0A939HBQ0-F1
#
_cell.length_a   1.000
_cell.length_b   1.000
_cell.length_c   1.000
_cell.angle_alpha   90.00
_cell.angle_beta   90.00
_cell.angle_gamma   90.00
#
_symmetry.space_group_name_H-M   'P 1'
#
loop_
_entity.id
_entity.type
_entity.pdbx_description
1 polymer ?
#
loop_
_entity_poly.entity_id
_entity_poly.type
_entity_poly.pdbx_seq_one_letter_code
_entity_poly.pdbx_strand_id
1 'polypeptide(L)'
;MMRKLHGSGKALQAKKWDVIILFSLILISFVPALLFHFNTSTGGGEKRIIVEKDGREIFSHSLEEKGQKYVAFPFEHNGKTFEGNLEIKDGSVMLHRLPEEIVPLSIHEDMGWISKSYEIIVALPIKLVIKIADDVYNEIDVST
;
A
#
# COMPACT_ATOMS: atom_id res chain seq x y z
N MET A 1 -73.08 -7.87 32.11
CA MET A 1 -73.20 -7.93 30.64
C MET A 1 -72.05 -7.12 30.04
N MET A 2 -71.04 -7.80 29.49
CA MET A 2 -69.78 -7.23 28.98
C MET A 2 -69.98 -6.46 27.67
N ARG A 3 -69.33 -5.29 27.49
CA ARG A 3 -69.08 -4.74 26.15
C ARG A 3 -67.70 -4.06 26.04
N LYS A 4 -66.79 -4.86 25.47
CA LYS A 4 -65.60 -4.58 24.62
C LYS A 4 -64.90 -3.22 24.75
N LEU A 5 -63.68 -3.27 25.26
CA LEU A 5 -62.59 -2.35 24.93
C LEU A 5 -62.16 -2.61 23.47
N HIS A 6 -62.26 -1.60 22.61
CA HIS A 6 -61.76 -1.68 21.24
C HIS A 6 -60.36 -1.07 21.19
N GLY A 7 -59.34 -1.93 21.34
CA GLY A 7 -57.96 -1.57 21.06
C GLY A 7 -57.77 -1.43 19.55
N SER A 8 -57.63 -0.20 19.07
CA SER A 8 -57.27 0.07 17.68
C SER A 8 -55.75 0.01 17.54
N GLY A 9 -55.24 -1.19 17.26
CA GLY A 9 -53.90 -1.34 16.71
C GLY A 9 -53.90 -0.75 15.31
N LYS A 10 -53.37 0.48 15.15
CA LYS A 10 -53.13 1.05 13.84
C LYS A 10 -52.06 0.19 13.15
N ALA A 11 -52.48 -0.77 12.33
CA ALA A 11 -51.62 -1.38 11.35
C ALA A 11 -51.07 -0.26 10.48
N LEU A 12 -49.74 -0.14 10.39
CA LEU A 12 -49.10 0.80 9.48
C LEU A 12 -49.58 0.47 8.05
N GLN A 13 -50.56 1.22 7.56
CA GLN A 13 -50.88 1.24 6.13
C GLN A 13 -49.75 1.98 5.44
N ALA A 14 -48.66 1.26 5.18
CA ALA A 14 -47.60 1.74 4.31
C ALA A 14 -48.24 2.00 2.93
N LYS A 15 -48.38 3.27 2.58
CA LYS A 15 -48.79 3.68 1.23
C LYS A 15 -47.79 3.03 0.27
N LYS A 16 -48.23 2.50 -0.88
CA LYS A 16 -47.31 1.79 -1.82
C LYS A 16 -46.03 2.59 -2.14
N TRP A 17 -46.14 3.92 -2.10
CA TRP A 17 -45.04 4.87 -2.20
C TRP A 17 -44.01 4.81 -1.08
N ASP A 18 -44.43 4.58 0.15
CA ASP A 18 -43.56 4.46 1.32
C ASP A 18 -42.68 3.21 1.23
N VAL A 19 -43.25 2.11 0.73
CA VAL A 19 -42.49 0.86 0.47
C VAL A 19 -41.46 1.06 -0.65
N ILE A 20 -41.82 1.79 -1.72
CA ILE A 20 -40.90 2.10 -2.83
C ILE A 20 -39.75 2.97 -2.33
N ILE A 21 -40.06 3.99 -1.52
CA ILE A 21 -39.04 4.89 -0.94
C ILE A 21 -38.10 4.08 -0.04
N LEU A 22 -38.64 3.27 0.88
CA LEU A 22 -37.85 2.45 1.78
C LEU A 22 -36.93 1.48 1.02
N PHE A 23 -37.45 0.81 -0.01
CA PHE A 23 -36.66 -0.12 -0.82
C PHE A 23 -35.55 0.60 -1.60
N SER A 24 -35.84 1.78 -2.16
CA SER A 24 -34.83 2.60 -2.84
C SER A 24 -33.72 3.07 -1.90
N LEU A 25 -34.06 3.44 -0.66
CA LEU A 25 -33.12 3.88 0.36
C LEU A 25 -32.17 2.74 0.77
N ILE A 26 -32.71 1.54 0.92
CA ILE A 26 -31.92 0.33 1.19
C ILE A 26 -30.94 0.08 0.04
N LEU A 27 -31.38 0.13 -1.22
CA LEU A 27 -30.48 -0.03 -2.38
C LEU A 27 -29.39 1.04 -2.44
N ILE A 28 -29.74 2.31 -2.18
CA ILE A 28 -28.78 3.42 -2.16
C ILE A 28 -27.76 3.24 -1.04
N SER A 29 -28.12 2.62 0.08
CA SER A 29 -27.18 2.36 1.19
C SER A 29 -26.02 1.42 0.81
N PHE A 30 -26.20 0.58 -0.23
CA PHE A 30 -25.14 -0.30 -0.73
C PHE A 30 -24.24 0.36 -1.78
N VAL A 31 -24.64 1.51 -2.33
CA VAL A 31 -23.86 2.24 -3.34
C VAL A 31 -22.47 2.63 -2.80
N PRO A 32 -22.31 3.18 -1.58
CA PRO A 32 -20.99 3.45 -1.02
C PRO A 32 -20.11 2.20 -0.94
N ALA A 33 -20.64 1.05 -0.51
CA ALA A 33 -19.87 -0.20 -0.40
C ALA A 33 -19.39 -0.70 -1.77
N LEU A 34 -20.23 -0.56 -2.80
CA LEU A 34 -19.89 -0.89 -4.18
C LEU A 34 -18.82 0.06 -4.73
N LEU A 35 -18.96 1.36 -4.47
CA LEU A 35 -17.96 2.37 -4.82
C LEU A 35 -16.63 2.08 -4.12
N PHE A 36 -16.62 1.72 -2.83
CA PHE A 36 -15.40 1.32 -2.14
C PHE A 36 -14.74 0.13 -2.85
N HIS A 37 -15.48 -0.94 -3.15
CA HIS A 37 -14.93 -2.12 -3.82
C HIS A 37 -14.26 -1.78 -5.17
N PHE A 38 -14.87 -0.91 -5.97
CA PHE A 38 -14.29 -0.48 -7.26
C PHE A 38 -13.16 0.54 -7.12
N ASN A 39 -13.19 1.41 -6.11
CA ASN A 39 -12.15 2.43 -5.88
C ASN A 39 -10.93 1.91 -5.08
N THR A 40 -10.97 0.70 -4.49
CA THR A 40 -9.79 0.10 -3.82
C THR A 40 -8.63 -0.24 -4.77
N SER A 41 -8.79 -0.07 -6.09
CA SER A 41 -7.70 -0.28 -7.06
C SER A 41 -6.80 0.95 -7.25
N THR A 42 -7.16 2.11 -6.68
CA THR A 42 -6.47 3.39 -6.93
C THR A 42 -6.39 4.30 -5.71
N GLY A 43 -6.57 3.77 -4.49
CA GLY A 43 -6.68 4.55 -3.26
C GLY A 43 -5.72 4.17 -2.13
N GLY A 44 -4.66 3.41 -2.41
CA GLY A 44 -3.53 3.27 -1.48
C GLY A 44 -2.57 4.43 -1.72
N GLY A 45 -1.97 5.00 -0.66
CA GLY A 45 -0.89 5.97 -0.83
C GLY A 45 0.15 5.43 -1.81
N GLU A 46 0.75 6.31 -2.61
CA GLU A 46 1.76 5.88 -3.58
C GLU A 46 2.91 5.24 -2.79
N LYS A 47 3.03 3.91 -2.89
CA LYS A 47 4.15 3.21 -2.27
C LYS A 47 5.43 3.65 -2.97
N ARG A 48 6.45 3.96 -2.19
CA ARG A 48 7.75 4.39 -2.70
C ARG A 48 8.84 3.42 -2.26
N ILE A 49 9.69 3.03 -3.20
CA ILE A 49 10.95 2.36 -2.92
C ILE A 49 11.95 3.43 -2.51
N ILE A 50 12.53 3.27 -1.32
CA ILE A 50 13.55 4.16 -0.77
C ILE A 50 14.85 3.38 -0.70
N VAL A 51 15.90 3.92 -1.31
CA VAL A 51 17.27 3.42 -1.17
C VAL A 51 18.03 4.35 -0.23
N GLU A 52 18.47 3.80 0.88
CA GLU A 52 19.29 4.48 1.85
C GLU A 52 20.73 3.98 1.78
N LYS A 53 21.66 4.90 1.89
CA LYS A 53 23.07 4.59 2.13
C LYS A 53 23.58 5.41 3.31
N ASP A 54 24.22 4.73 4.26
CA ASP A 54 24.70 5.36 5.50
C ASP A 54 23.58 6.10 6.27
N GLY A 55 22.36 5.57 6.21
CA GLY A 55 21.16 6.14 6.85
C GLY A 55 20.60 7.39 6.18
N ARG A 56 21.05 7.72 4.96
CA ARG A 56 20.53 8.84 4.16
C ARG A 56 19.86 8.31 2.91
N GLU A 57 18.68 8.81 2.60
CA GLU A 57 18.02 8.56 1.32
C GLU A 57 18.88 9.12 0.19
N ILE A 58 19.30 8.23 -0.72
CA ILE A 58 20.09 8.58 -1.90
C ILE A 58 19.29 8.42 -3.20
N PHE A 59 18.21 7.65 -3.16
CA PHE A 59 17.35 7.40 -4.31
C PHE A 59 15.94 7.01 -3.87
N SER A 60 14.95 7.42 -4.65
CA SER A 60 13.55 7.06 -4.46
C SER A 60 12.86 6.76 -5.78
N HIS A 61 11.98 5.77 -5.81
CA HIS A 61 11.16 5.46 -6.98
C HIS A 61 9.74 5.05 -6.59
N SER A 62 8.76 5.31 -7.45
CA SER A 62 7.39 4.79 -7.22
C SER A 62 7.36 3.28 -7.42
N LEU A 63 6.65 2.57 -6.54
CA LEU A 63 6.44 1.13 -6.64
C LEU A 63 5.23 0.86 -7.53
N GLU A 64 5.51 0.47 -8.78
CA GLU A 64 4.46 0.16 -9.76
C GLU A 64 3.78 -1.19 -9.39
N GLU A 65 2.46 -1.16 -9.20
CA GLU A 65 1.66 -2.34 -8.80
C GLU A 65 1.47 -3.35 -9.93
N LYS A 66 1.80 -2.99 -11.18
CA LYS A 66 1.65 -3.87 -12.36
C LYS A 66 2.78 -3.66 -13.35
N GLY A 67 3.23 -4.76 -13.95
CA GLY A 67 4.26 -4.73 -14.98
C GLY A 67 5.64 -4.99 -14.40
N GLN A 68 6.66 -4.81 -15.24
CA GLN A 68 8.05 -5.09 -14.91
C GLN A 68 8.94 -3.94 -15.39
N LYS A 69 9.83 -3.48 -14.52
CA LYS A 69 10.71 -2.34 -14.78
C LYS A 69 12.05 -2.54 -14.11
N TYR A 70 13.11 -2.13 -14.79
CA TYR A 70 14.46 -2.09 -14.25
C TYR A 70 14.85 -0.64 -13.99
N VAL A 71 15.39 -0.38 -12.80
CA VAL A 71 15.78 0.97 -12.36
C VAL A 71 17.18 0.92 -11.81
N ALA A 72 18.10 1.60 -12.50
CA ALA A 72 19.46 1.80 -12.04
C ALA A 72 19.54 3.03 -11.12
N PHE A 73 20.39 2.96 -10.09
CA PHE A 73 20.69 4.09 -9.22
C PHE A 73 22.20 4.17 -8.93
N PRO A 74 22.82 5.35 -9.04
CA PRO A 74 24.23 5.53 -8.69
C PRO A 74 24.41 5.66 -7.18
N PHE A 75 25.54 5.20 -6.66
CA PHE A 75 25.96 5.46 -5.28
C PHE A 75 27.48 5.53 -5.16
N GLU A 76 27.99 6.26 -4.18
CA GLU A 76 29.43 6.38 -3.93
C GLU A 76 29.86 5.47 -2.79
N HIS A 77 30.99 4.77 -2.96
CA HIS A 77 31.62 4.00 -1.89
C HIS A 77 33.15 4.14 -2.02
N ASN A 78 33.84 4.51 -0.93
CA ASN A 78 35.29 4.70 -0.91
C ASN A 78 35.83 5.61 -2.04
N GLY A 79 35.11 6.68 -2.37
CA GLY A 79 35.51 7.65 -3.41
C GLY A 79 35.36 7.14 -4.85
N LYS A 80 34.70 6.00 -5.07
CA LYS A 80 34.32 5.48 -6.39
C LYS A 80 32.81 5.45 -6.53
N THR A 81 32.31 5.72 -7.73
CA THR A 81 30.89 5.59 -8.08
C THR A 81 30.60 4.18 -8.55
N PHE A 82 29.53 3.60 -8.02
CA PHE A 82 28.98 2.30 -8.35
C PHE A 82 27.53 2.46 -8.79
N GLU A 83 26.98 1.41 -9.41
CA GLU A 83 25.59 1.36 -9.83
C GLU A 83 24.89 0.16 -9.18
N GLY A 84 23.72 0.41 -8.60
CA GLY A 84 22.81 -0.61 -8.14
C GLY A 84 21.64 -0.75 -9.11
N ASN A 85 21.10 -1.96 -9.24
CA ASN A 85 20.03 -2.27 -10.17
C ASN A 85 18.85 -2.89 -9.42
N LEU A 86 17.72 -2.20 -9.46
CA LEU A 86 16.45 -2.68 -8.92
C LEU A 86 15.62 -3.29 -10.04
N GLU A 87 15.02 -4.45 -9.76
CA GLU A 87 13.92 -4.98 -10.55
C GLU A 87 12.62 -4.75 -9.79
N ILE A 88 11.67 -4.08 -10.44
CA ILE A 88 10.34 -3.83 -9.92
C ILE A 88 9.39 -4.70 -10.74
N LYS A 89 8.58 -5.50 -10.06
CA LYS A 89 7.62 -6.38 -10.70
C LYS A 89 6.38 -6.57 -9.84
N ASP A 90 5.22 -6.26 -10.43
CA ASP A 90 3.91 -6.52 -9.84
C ASP A 90 3.81 -6.13 -8.34
N GLY A 91 4.19 -4.89 -8.01
CA GLY A 91 4.16 -4.38 -6.64
C GLY A 91 5.25 -4.91 -5.71
N SER A 92 6.28 -5.55 -6.26
CA SER A 92 7.46 -6.05 -5.53
C SER A 92 8.75 -5.46 -6.08
N VAL A 93 9.80 -5.42 -5.26
CA VAL A 93 11.14 -4.97 -5.66
C VAL A 93 12.21 -5.97 -5.20
N MET A 94 13.24 -6.14 -6.02
CA MET A 94 14.43 -6.93 -5.72
C MET A 94 15.69 -6.13 -6.09
N LEU A 95 16.78 -6.33 -5.34
CA LEU A 95 18.11 -5.80 -5.66
C LEU A 95 18.95 -6.88 -6.34
N HIS A 96 19.45 -6.59 -7.55
CA HIS A 96 20.42 -7.47 -8.20
C HIS A 96 21.79 -7.45 -7.53
N ARG A 97 22.62 -8.45 -7.85
CA ARG A 97 23.99 -8.54 -7.34
C ARG A 97 24.76 -7.23 -7.50
N LEU A 98 25.31 -6.76 -6.39
CA LEU A 98 26.26 -5.66 -6.38
C LEU A 98 27.66 -6.20 -6.69
N PRO A 99 28.60 -5.35 -7.14
CA PRO A 99 29.97 -5.78 -7.42
C PRO A 99 30.63 -6.48 -6.23
N GLU A 100 31.27 -7.62 -6.51
CA GLU A 100 31.90 -8.47 -5.49
C GLU A 100 33.01 -7.75 -4.72
N GLU A 101 33.65 -6.75 -5.34
CA GLU A 101 34.69 -5.93 -4.72
C GLU A 101 34.20 -5.10 -3.53
N ILE A 102 32.91 -4.75 -3.48
CA ILE A 102 32.32 -3.98 -2.37
C ILE A 102 31.39 -4.82 -1.50
N VAL A 103 30.79 -5.86 -2.07
CA VAL A 103 29.88 -6.77 -1.38
C VAL A 103 30.25 -8.21 -1.76
N PRO A 104 31.17 -8.85 -1.00
CA PRO A 104 31.69 -10.16 -1.36
C PRO A 104 30.64 -11.27 -1.33
N LEU A 105 29.66 -11.15 -0.42
CA LEU A 105 28.57 -12.11 -0.24
C LEU A 105 27.29 -11.58 -0.88
N SER A 106 26.61 -12.39 -1.69
CA SER A 106 25.37 -12.04 -2.39
C SER A 106 24.10 -12.10 -1.51
N ILE A 107 24.23 -11.96 -0.18
CA ILE A 107 23.09 -12.14 0.75
C ILE A 107 21.93 -11.20 0.40
N HIS A 108 22.21 -9.98 -0.07
CA HIS A 108 21.17 -9.02 -0.47
C HIS A 108 20.39 -9.45 -1.72
N GLU A 109 20.99 -10.23 -2.60
CA GLU A 109 20.33 -10.84 -3.76
C GLU A 109 19.52 -12.07 -3.33
N ASP A 110 20.07 -12.87 -2.41
CA ASP A 110 19.40 -14.05 -1.85
C ASP A 110 18.13 -13.70 -1.04
N MET A 111 18.02 -12.46 -0.55
CA MET A 111 16.79 -11.94 0.08
C MET A 111 15.60 -11.88 -0.89
N GLY A 112 15.87 -11.77 -2.20
CA GLY A 112 14.84 -11.82 -3.24
C GLY A 112 13.86 -10.64 -3.20
N TRP A 113 12.59 -10.95 -3.47
CA TRP A 113 11.53 -9.97 -3.65
C TRP A 113 10.93 -9.51 -2.32
N ILE A 114 10.80 -8.20 -2.14
CA ILE A 114 10.04 -7.58 -1.05
C ILE A 114 8.84 -6.81 -1.62
N SER A 115 7.73 -6.77 -0.88
CA SER A 115 6.48 -6.13 -1.31
C SER A 115 5.76 -5.35 -0.20
N LYS A 116 6.18 -5.52 1.06
CA LYS A 116 5.57 -4.90 2.24
C LYS A 116 6.51 -3.88 2.87
N SER A 117 5.95 -2.89 3.55
CA SER A 117 6.71 -1.80 4.17
C SER A 117 7.60 -2.21 5.34
N TYR A 118 7.32 -3.36 5.96
CA TYR A 118 8.16 -3.93 7.01
C TYR A 118 9.30 -4.80 6.48
N GLU A 119 9.27 -5.15 5.19
CA GLU A 119 10.32 -5.94 4.54
C GLU A 119 11.44 -5.00 4.07
N ILE A 120 12.68 -5.46 4.20
CA ILE A 120 13.86 -4.69 3.84
C ILE A 120 14.89 -5.57 3.14
N ILE A 121 15.63 -5.00 2.19
CA ILE A 121 16.83 -5.62 1.61
C ILE A 121 18.04 -4.88 2.16
N VAL A 122 19.07 -5.61 2.60
CA VAL A 122 20.25 -5.02 3.25
C VAL A 122 21.54 -5.56 2.64
N ALA A 123 22.37 -4.65 2.14
CA ALA A 123 23.77 -4.92 1.77
C ALA A 123 24.70 -4.34 2.85
N LEU A 124 24.93 -5.15 3.90
CA LEU A 124 25.64 -4.74 5.12
C LEU A 124 27.04 -4.13 4.89
N PRO A 125 27.93 -4.69 4.05
CA PRO A 125 29.30 -4.18 3.91
C PRO A 125 29.37 -2.70 3.50
N ILE A 126 28.38 -2.22 2.74
CA ILE A 126 28.30 -0.85 2.24
C ILE A 126 27.23 -0.01 2.93
N LYS A 127 26.55 -0.55 3.95
CA LYS A 127 25.43 0.06 4.69
C LYS A 127 24.32 0.58 3.76
N LEU A 128 23.97 -0.21 2.76
CA LEU A 128 22.89 0.09 1.83
C LEU A 128 21.63 -0.69 2.22
N VAL A 129 20.51 0.01 2.25
CA VAL A 129 19.20 -0.53 2.66
C VAL A 129 18.16 -0.11 1.64
N ILE A 130 17.29 -1.03 1.26
CA ILE A 130 16.12 -0.77 0.41
C ILE A 130 14.88 -1.06 1.23
N LYS A 131 13.94 -0.11 1.23
CA LYS A 131 12.68 -0.17 1.97
C LYS A 131 11.52 0.22 1.07
N ILE A 132 10.32 -0.20 1.45
CA ILE A 132 9.07 0.29 0.86
C ILE A 132 8.39 1.21 1.88
N ALA A 133 8.20 2.48 1.54
CA ALA A 133 7.43 3.42 2.33
C ALA A 133 6.01 3.57 1.77
N ASP A 134 5.05 3.79 2.65
CA ASP A 134 3.68 4.17 2.32
C ASP A 134 3.46 5.59 2.84
N ASP A 135 3.11 6.53 1.96
CA ASP A 135 2.98 7.95 2.31
C ASP A 135 1.89 8.22 3.37
N VAL A 136 1.01 7.26 3.66
CA VAL A 136 -0.06 7.40 4.66
C VAL A 136 0.44 7.36 6.12
N TYR A 137 1.62 6.78 6.40
CA TYR A 137 2.08 6.54 7.79
C TYR A 137 3.13 7.53 8.33
N ASN A 138 3.67 8.43 7.51
CA ASN A 138 4.75 9.34 7.95
C ASN A 138 4.26 10.64 8.61
N GLU A 139 2.94 10.90 8.68
CA GLU A 139 2.40 12.15 9.26
C GLU A 139 2.00 12.01 10.75
N ILE A 140 2.08 10.82 11.35
CA ILE A 140 1.52 10.57 12.71
C ILE A 140 2.56 10.68 13.83
N ASP A 141 3.85 10.83 13.55
CA ASP A 141 4.87 10.82 14.62
C ASP A 141 5.84 12.02 14.58
N VAL A 142 5.31 13.22 14.76
CA VAL A 142 6.06 14.39 15.25
C VAL A 142 5.14 15.39 15.96
N SER A 143 4.72 15.02 17.17
CA SER A 143 4.42 15.99 18.24
C SER A 143 4.75 15.34 19.56
N THR A 144 6.04 15.41 19.92
CA THR A 144 6.48 15.42 21.32
C THR A 144 6.52 16.88 21.78
#